data_AF-A0A410P4M3-F1
#
_entry.id   AF-A0A410P4M3-F1
#
_cell.length_a   1.000
_cell.length_b   1.000
_cell.length_c   1.000
_cell.angle_alpha   90.00
_cell.angle_beta   90.00
_cell.angle_gamma   90.00
#
_symmetry.space_group_name_H-M   'P 1'
#
loop_
_entity.id
_entity.type
_entity.pdbx_description
1 polymer ?
#
loop_
_entity_poly.entity_id
_entity_poly.type
_entity_poly.pdbx_seq_one_letter_code
_entity_poly.pdbx_strand_id
1 'polypeptide(L)'
;MNVWYRISPCTGKIEVAGPAELHICRKLSMRKFSRYILCAAFCLSVISFVPATAQAVFDLSVTQMEGGFDLRFGTLQPTDFKLARQMTVRVNSDIGKAYRVFQQMTQPLATPQGQPLDPSQFQMYALQGSNTRGTLIYRQEEPVDAYQDLVYTSNATGESDSFQLVYTITPKNGQIPGSYYGRMSLILVPVDAVLSQVVVNVQVYVELAAGGSATVEIATSSGSDRLVIDTKDLRVTKEGLEGTWPQVHIKVYGPLGTSYRIYQALEEGDISSADGYNFDLEKVSVLFDGGRQGMISAPATLKGARQRQLVYSSNPQGASDEITITYKPSRDFRLERSGLYRGRLILYVESDQVNASPELAKKTLDVEFNIAPIFDIHVYSQDTEGVALNFGNVSFKSGPKSSENEIFVETNMGKPYTIVQRVSSPMVDGQGNKIPAEDFVMKVKDVETDEVPKSYIQEFVPVKEGENTIFSSGPSGASVHLKVEYRLTMRPESKAGNYNTRIGYSVVLD
;
A
#
# COMPACT_ATOMS: atom_id res chain seq x y z
N MET A 1 3.25 -86.99 7.98
CA MET A 1 2.11 -86.81 8.89
C MET A 1 1.70 -85.35 8.78
N ASN A 2 0.83 -85.01 7.82
CA ASN A 2 0.47 -83.62 7.52
C ASN A 2 -1.03 -83.45 7.74
N VAL A 3 -1.41 -82.66 8.74
CA VAL A 3 -2.79 -82.30 9.07
C VAL A 3 -3.08 -80.95 8.41
N TRP A 4 -4.17 -80.86 7.65
CA TRP A 4 -4.63 -79.62 7.04
C TRP A 4 -5.76 -79.02 7.87
N TYR A 5 -5.67 -77.73 8.16
CA TYR A 5 -6.71 -76.97 8.87
C TYR A 5 -7.44 -76.04 7.90
N ARG A 6 -8.76 -75.89 8.07
CA ARG A 6 -9.58 -74.95 7.32
C ARG A 6 -10.20 -73.97 8.30
N ILE A 7 -9.88 -72.69 8.16
CA ILE A 7 -10.40 -71.61 9.02
C ILE A 7 -11.58 -70.95 8.30
N SER A 8 -12.73 -70.87 8.98
CA SER A 8 -13.93 -70.20 8.46
C SER A 8 -14.00 -68.75 8.98
N PRO A 9 -14.23 -67.71 8.15
CA PRO A 9 -13.96 -66.32 8.55
C PRO A 9 -14.96 -65.68 9.52
N CYS A 10 -16.08 -66.34 9.85
CA CYS A 10 -17.18 -65.66 10.56
C CYS A 10 -17.54 -66.20 11.95
N THR A 11 -16.89 -67.25 12.47
CA THR A 11 -17.27 -67.82 13.79
C THR A 11 -16.14 -68.35 14.66
N GLY A 12 -14.87 -68.26 14.24
CA GLY A 12 -13.70 -68.52 15.10
C GLY A 12 -13.61 -69.93 15.73
N LYS A 13 -14.35 -70.93 15.23
CA LYS A 13 -14.25 -72.32 15.68
C LYS A 13 -13.36 -73.15 14.75
N ILE A 14 -12.44 -73.90 15.35
CA ILE A 14 -11.54 -74.86 14.67
C ILE A 14 -12.19 -76.24 14.79
N GLU A 15 -12.64 -76.82 13.67
CA GLU A 15 -13.15 -78.20 13.62
C GLU A 15 -12.13 -79.11 12.93
N VAL A 16 -11.87 -80.27 13.56
CA VAL A 16 -10.94 -81.31 13.09
C VAL A 16 -11.72 -82.32 12.26
N ALA A 17 -11.40 -82.43 10.96
CA ALA A 17 -12.04 -83.40 10.08
C ALA A 17 -11.48 -84.81 10.31
N GLY A 18 -12.35 -85.74 10.72
CA GLY A 18 -12.04 -87.17 10.87
C GLY A 18 -11.99 -87.92 9.52
N PRO A 19 -11.35 -89.11 9.49
CA PRO A 19 -11.13 -89.87 8.27
C PRO A 19 -12.43 -90.56 7.81
N ALA A 20 -12.84 -90.30 6.57
CA ALA A 20 -13.95 -91.02 5.96
C ALA A 20 -13.47 -92.33 5.34
N GLU A 21 -14.05 -93.44 5.81
CA GLU A 21 -13.86 -94.79 5.31
C GLU A 21 -14.28 -94.92 3.84
N LEU A 22 -13.44 -95.58 3.05
CA LEU A 22 -13.66 -95.91 1.64
C LEU A 22 -14.21 -97.34 1.57
N HIS A 23 -15.46 -97.49 1.15
CA HIS A 23 -16.05 -98.79 0.90
C HIS A 23 -16.89 -98.84 -0.39
N ILE A 24 -16.68 -99.94 -1.12
CA ILE A 24 -17.58 -100.59 -2.09
C ILE A 24 -17.37 -100.26 -3.59
N CYS A 25 -16.41 -101.01 -4.15
CA CYS A 25 -16.58 -101.94 -5.28
C CYS A 25 -17.94 -101.94 -6.01
N ARG A 26 -17.95 -101.49 -7.27
CA ARG A 26 -18.98 -101.92 -8.26
C ARG A 26 -18.32 -102.26 -9.59
N LYS A 27 -18.40 -103.55 -9.96
CA LYS A 27 -18.09 -104.11 -11.28
C LYS A 27 -18.93 -103.39 -12.35
N LEU A 28 -18.30 -102.52 -13.13
CA LEU A 28 -18.92 -101.85 -14.27
C LEU A 28 -18.73 -102.68 -15.54
N SER A 29 -19.86 -103.04 -16.15
CA SER A 29 -19.98 -103.74 -17.42
C SER A 29 -19.25 -102.97 -18.55
N MET A 30 -18.22 -103.60 -19.12
CA MET A 30 -17.28 -103.03 -20.11
C MET A 30 -17.92 -102.56 -21.42
N ARG A 31 -19.18 -102.86 -21.72
CA ARG A 31 -19.82 -102.42 -22.98
C ARG A 31 -20.48 -101.03 -22.91
N LYS A 32 -20.72 -100.47 -21.72
CA LYS A 32 -21.21 -99.07 -21.57
C LYS A 32 -20.09 -98.09 -21.18
N PHE A 33 -19.00 -98.55 -20.57
CA PHE A 33 -17.87 -97.72 -20.14
C PHE A 33 -17.08 -97.10 -21.30
N SER A 34 -16.99 -97.79 -22.45
CA SER A 34 -16.35 -97.25 -23.66
C SER A 34 -17.09 -96.02 -24.23
N ARG A 35 -18.43 -95.96 -24.13
CA ARG A 35 -19.21 -94.80 -24.59
C ARG A 35 -19.06 -93.59 -23.65
N TYR A 36 -18.91 -93.81 -22.34
CA TYR A 36 -18.64 -92.73 -21.38
C TYR A 36 -17.21 -92.20 -21.47
N ILE A 37 -16.21 -93.04 -21.76
CA ILE A 37 -14.84 -92.59 -22.03
C ILE A 37 -14.77 -91.80 -23.34
N LEU A 38 -15.48 -92.23 -24.39
CA LEU A 38 -15.55 -91.48 -25.66
C LEU A 38 -16.28 -90.14 -25.50
N CYS A 39 -17.38 -90.09 -24.75
CA CYS A 39 -18.05 -88.83 -24.41
C CYS A 39 -17.20 -87.94 -23.50
N ALA A 40 -16.49 -88.49 -22.51
CA ALA A 40 -15.60 -87.72 -21.64
C ALA A 40 -14.37 -87.20 -22.40
N ALA A 41 -13.80 -87.98 -23.31
CA ALA A 41 -12.71 -87.56 -24.18
C ALA A 41 -13.17 -86.50 -25.20
N PHE A 42 -14.40 -86.61 -25.73
CA PHE A 42 -15.01 -85.60 -26.60
C PHE A 42 -15.35 -84.31 -25.84
N CYS A 43 -15.86 -84.41 -24.60
CA CYS A 43 -16.09 -83.25 -23.75
C CYS A 43 -14.76 -82.58 -23.32
N LEU A 44 -13.71 -83.35 -23.00
CA LEU A 44 -12.38 -82.79 -22.71
C LEU A 44 -11.75 -82.14 -23.95
N SER A 45 -11.93 -82.72 -25.15
CA SER A 45 -11.42 -82.11 -26.38
C SER A 45 -12.18 -80.82 -26.71
N VAL A 46 -13.50 -80.78 -26.52
CA VAL A 46 -14.31 -79.57 -26.75
C VAL A 46 -13.99 -78.47 -25.72
N ILE A 47 -13.69 -78.82 -24.47
CA ILE A 47 -13.24 -77.84 -23.46
C ILE A 47 -11.81 -77.34 -23.75
N SER A 48 -10.96 -78.15 -24.39
CA SER A 48 -9.61 -77.75 -24.81
C SER A 48 -9.60 -76.87 -26.07
N PHE A 49 -10.73 -76.73 -26.77
CA PHE A 49 -10.91 -75.89 -27.95
C PHE A 49 -11.77 -74.65 -27.71
N VAL A 50 -12.13 -74.33 -26.45
CA VAL A 50 -12.70 -73.00 -26.15
C VAL A 50 -11.55 -72.01 -26.31
N PRO A 51 -11.58 -71.10 -27.31
CA PRO A 51 -10.56 -70.07 -27.42
C PRO A 51 -10.62 -69.26 -26.12
N ALA A 52 -9.56 -69.33 -25.32
CA ALA A 52 -9.36 -68.39 -24.23
C ALA A 52 -9.43 -67.01 -24.88
N THR A 53 -10.46 -66.24 -24.53
CA THR A 53 -10.57 -64.85 -24.95
C THR A 53 -9.43 -64.12 -24.26
N ALA A 54 -8.27 -64.09 -24.91
CA ALA A 54 -7.15 -63.25 -24.52
C ALA A 54 -7.60 -61.81 -24.70
N GLN A 55 -8.07 -61.19 -23.62
CA GLN A 55 -8.31 -59.76 -23.62
C GLN A 55 -6.94 -59.09 -23.67
N ALA A 56 -6.75 -58.22 -24.67
CA ALA A 56 -5.55 -57.41 -24.74
C ALA A 56 -5.47 -56.54 -23.48
N VAL A 57 -4.33 -56.61 -22.79
CA VAL A 57 -4.01 -55.75 -21.66
C VAL A 57 -3.71 -54.36 -22.20
N PHE A 58 -4.46 -53.38 -21.73
CA PHE A 58 -4.22 -51.97 -22.01
C PHE A 58 -4.54 -51.17 -20.75
N ASP A 59 -3.50 -50.88 -19.97
CA ASP A 59 -3.62 -50.34 -18.62
C ASP A 59 -2.54 -49.28 -18.34
N LEU A 60 -2.91 -48.31 -17.51
CA LEU A 60 -2.08 -47.20 -17.09
C LEU A 60 -2.03 -47.18 -15.57
N SER A 61 -0.82 -47.18 -15.01
CA SER A 61 -0.60 -47.04 -13.58
C SER A 61 0.44 -45.97 -13.30
N VAL A 62 0.29 -45.33 -12.15
CA VAL A 62 1.13 -44.21 -11.73
C VAL A 62 1.57 -44.47 -10.30
N THR A 63 2.86 -44.35 -10.03
CA THR A 63 3.42 -44.57 -8.70
C THR A 63 4.46 -43.51 -8.38
N GLN A 64 4.45 -43.02 -7.15
CA GLN A 64 5.48 -42.12 -6.67
C GLN A 64 6.66 -42.85 -6.08
N MET A 65 7.82 -42.22 -6.14
CA MET A 65 9.03 -42.76 -5.52
C MET A 65 8.87 -42.91 -3.99
N GLU A 66 8.10 -42.02 -3.36
CA GLU A 66 7.83 -42.03 -1.92
C GLU A 66 6.63 -42.94 -1.53
N GLY A 67 5.98 -43.57 -2.51
CA GLY A 67 4.77 -44.38 -2.32
C GLY A 67 3.47 -43.58 -2.42
N GLY A 68 2.39 -44.23 -2.87
CA GLY A 68 1.08 -43.62 -3.08
C GLY A 68 0.84 -43.09 -4.51
N PHE A 69 -0.33 -42.46 -4.69
CA PHE A 69 -0.85 -42.00 -5.99
C PHE A 69 -0.95 -40.47 -6.11
N ASP A 70 -0.80 -39.71 -5.01
CA ASP A 70 -1.02 -38.25 -4.95
C ASP A 70 0.30 -37.48 -4.91
N LEU A 71 0.48 -36.42 -5.72
CA LEU A 71 1.65 -35.53 -5.67
C LEU A 71 1.59 -34.61 -4.45
N ARG A 72 2.44 -34.88 -3.46
CA ARG A 72 2.55 -34.09 -2.23
C ARG A 72 3.91 -33.40 -2.15
N PHE A 73 3.90 -32.08 -2.27
CA PHE A 73 5.09 -31.26 -2.12
C PHE A 73 5.38 -30.91 -0.65
N GLY A 74 4.38 -30.99 0.23
CA GLY A 74 4.52 -30.57 1.62
C GLY A 74 4.55 -29.06 1.75
N THR A 75 5.15 -28.55 2.83
CA THR A 75 5.20 -27.13 3.16
C THR A 75 6.43 -26.46 2.51
N LEU A 76 6.21 -25.39 1.74
CA LEU A 76 7.24 -24.59 1.09
C LEU A 76 7.28 -23.17 1.65
N GLN A 77 8.48 -22.66 1.91
CA GLN A 77 8.73 -21.27 2.22
C GLN A 77 8.87 -20.46 0.93
N PRO A 78 8.46 -19.18 0.88
CA PRO A 78 8.67 -18.31 -0.29
C PRO A 78 10.14 -18.11 -0.69
N THR A 79 11.07 -18.36 0.22
CA THR A 79 12.52 -18.33 -0.03
C THR A 79 13.06 -19.65 -0.56
N ASP A 80 12.26 -20.72 -0.57
CA ASP A 80 12.71 -22.01 -1.11
C ASP A 80 12.91 -21.88 -2.61
N PHE A 81 14.03 -22.41 -3.10
CA PHE A 81 14.39 -22.25 -4.51
C PHE A 81 13.38 -22.95 -5.42
N LYS A 82 13.12 -24.23 -5.14
CA LYS A 82 12.27 -25.11 -5.94
C LYS A 82 12.20 -26.48 -5.28
N LEU A 83 11.03 -27.12 -5.33
CA LEU A 83 10.87 -28.50 -4.88
C LEU A 83 10.40 -29.39 -6.03
N ALA A 84 11.04 -30.55 -6.18
CA ALA A 84 10.74 -31.53 -7.21
C ALA A 84 10.14 -32.81 -6.62
N ARG A 85 9.21 -33.42 -7.36
CA ARG A 85 8.62 -34.73 -7.07
C ARG A 85 8.61 -35.57 -8.34
N GLN A 86 9.06 -36.81 -8.21
CA GLN A 86 9.16 -37.74 -9.32
C GLN A 86 8.02 -38.75 -9.29
N MET A 87 7.46 -39.00 -10.47
CA MET A 87 6.33 -39.88 -10.69
C MET A 87 6.66 -40.88 -11.80
N THR A 88 6.55 -42.16 -11.50
CA THR A 88 6.76 -43.24 -12.47
C THR A 88 5.42 -43.60 -13.11
N VAL A 89 5.34 -43.43 -14.42
CA VAL A 89 4.20 -43.84 -15.24
C VAL A 89 4.54 -45.18 -15.88
N ARG A 90 3.67 -46.16 -15.69
CA ARG A 90 3.82 -47.51 -16.26
C ARG A 90 2.61 -47.83 -17.11
N VAL A 91 2.89 -48.16 -18.37
CA VAL A 91 1.88 -48.62 -19.33
C VAL A 91 2.09 -50.10 -19.55
N ASN A 92 1.04 -50.89 -19.28
CA ASN A 92 1.01 -52.30 -19.64
C ASN A 92 0.14 -52.44 -20.89
N SER A 93 0.76 -52.85 -21.99
CA SER A 93 0.14 -52.95 -23.30
C SER A 93 0.65 -54.18 -24.07
N ASP A 94 -0.29 -54.95 -24.63
CA ASP A 94 -0.06 -56.02 -25.61
C ASP A 94 -0.97 -55.89 -26.84
N ILE A 95 -1.53 -54.69 -27.07
CA ILE A 95 -2.55 -54.42 -28.11
C ILE A 95 -2.02 -54.51 -29.55
N GLY A 96 -0.70 -54.60 -29.73
CA GLY A 96 -0.05 -54.69 -31.05
C GLY A 96 -0.13 -53.41 -31.89
N LYS A 97 -0.46 -52.27 -31.28
CA LYS A 97 -0.68 -50.96 -31.92
C LYS A 97 -0.09 -49.85 -31.06
N ALA A 98 0.46 -48.82 -31.69
CA ALA A 98 1.02 -47.69 -30.98
C ALA A 98 -0.01 -47.01 -30.05
N TYR A 99 0.45 -46.35 -29.00
CA TYR A 99 -0.35 -45.57 -28.07
C TYR A 99 0.35 -44.26 -27.70
N ARG A 100 -0.42 -43.33 -27.15
CA ARG A 100 0.03 -42.03 -26.68
C ARG A 100 -0.43 -41.82 -25.24
N VAL A 101 0.39 -41.15 -24.45
CA VAL A 101 0.03 -40.71 -23.10
C VAL A 101 -0.04 -39.20 -23.12
N PHE A 102 -1.19 -38.67 -22.74
CA PHE A 102 -1.42 -37.25 -22.55
C PHE A 102 -1.52 -36.89 -21.07
N GLN A 103 -1.22 -35.65 -20.75
CA GLN A 103 -1.45 -35.04 -19.45
C GLN A 103 -2.45 -33.89 -19.60
N GLN A 104 -3.26 -33.67 -18.58
CA GLN A 104 -4.14 -32.52 -18.51
C GLN A 104 -4.40 -32.11 -17.06
N MET A 105 -4.31 -30.82 -16.73
CA MET A 105 -4.83 -30.30 -15.47
C MET A 105 -6.36 -30.21 -15.54
N THR A 106 -7.07 -31.04 -14.77
CA THR A 106 -8.54 -31.03 -14.71
C THR A 106 -9.08 -30.07 -13.67
N GLN A 107 -8.29 -29.78 -12.63
CA GLN A 107 -8.56 -28.74 -11.64
C GLN A 107 -7.25 -28.02 -11.31
N PRO A 108 -7.13 -26.70 -11.57
CA PRO A 108 -5.92 -25.97 -11.24
C PRO A 108 -5.66 -25.98 -9.74
N LEU A 109 -4.39 -25.88 -9.35
CA LEU A 109 -3.99 -25.72 -7.96
C LEU A 109 -4.62 -24.42 -7.42
N ALA A 110 -5.52 -24.52 -6.46
CA ALA A 110 -6.16 -23.36 -5.85
C ALA A 110 -6.37 -23.55 -4.34
N THR A 111 -6.45 -22.43 -3.63
CA THR A 111 -6.82 -22.43 -2.21
C THR A 111 -8.30 -22.82 -2.01
N PRO A 112 -8.75 -23.15 -0.79
CA PRO A 112 -10.17 -23.36 -0.50
C PRO A 112 -11.06 -22.16 -0.85
N GLN A 113 -10.49 -20.95 -0.89
CA GLN A 113 -11.15 -19.71 -1.31
C GLN A 113 -11.18 -19.53 -2.83
N GLY A 114 -10.67 -20.49 -3.60
CA GLY A 114 -10.64 -20.47 -5.06
C GLY A 114 -9.52 -19.62 -5.66
N GLN A 115 -8.50 -19.21 -4.88
CA GLN A 115 -7.37 -18.44 -5.41
C GLN A 115 -6.40 -19.38 -6.12
N PRO A 116 -6.17 -19.24 -7.44
CA PRO A 116 -5.29 -20.12 -8.17
C PRO A 116 -3.81 -19.87 -7.82
N LEU A 117 -3.01 -20.92 -7.93
CA LEU A 117 -1.56 -20.85 -8.00
C LEU A 117 -1.18 -20.31 -9.39
N ASP A 118 -0.15 -19.47 -9.48
CA ASP A 118 0.32 -18.99 -10.79
C ASP A 118 0.81 -20.20 -11.62
N PRO A 119 0.35 -20.38 -12.87
CA PRO A 119 0.71 -21.54 -13.70
C PRO A 119 2.22 -21.73 -13.88
N SER A 120 3.00 -20.64 -13.88
CA SER A 120 4.46 -20.71 -13.98
C SER A 120 5.13 -21.33 -12.75
N GLN A 121 4.41 -21.48 -11.64
CA GLN A 121 4.95 -22.08 -10.42
C GLN A 121 4.84 -23.60 -10.42
N PHE A 122 3.92 -24.20 -11.18
CA PHE A 122 3.76 -25.65 -11.27
C PHE A 122 4.13 -26.16 -12.65
N GLN A 123 5.31 -26.78 -12.74
CA GLN A 123 5.92 -27.19 -14.01
C GLN A 123 6.19 -28.69 -14.04
N MET A 124 6.35 -29.24 -15.25
CA MET A 124 6.67 -30.64 -15.49
C MET A 124 7.73 -30.77 -16.58
N TYR A 125 8.58 -31.78 -16.44
CA TYR A 125 9.42 -32.27 -17.53
C TYR A 125 9.56 -33.79 -17.45
N ALA A 126 9.88 -34.42 -18.58
CA ALA A 126 10.13 -35.85 -18.63
C ALA A 126 11.61 -36.17 -18.44
N LEU A 127 11.92 -37.15 -17.59
CA LEU A 127 13.30 -37.57 -17.35
C LEU A 127 13.80 -38.38 -18.55
N GLN A 128 14.70 -37.80 -19.33
CA GLN A 128 15.24 -38.43 -20.53
C GLN A 128 15.98 -39.73 -20.21
N GLY A 129 15.75 -40.76 -21.01
CA GLY A 129 16.33 -42.10 -20.79
C GLY A 129 15.66 -42.92 -19.70
N SER A 130 14.59 -42.42 -19.07
CA SER A 130 13.78 -43.21 -18.12
C SER A 130 12.91 -44.28 -18.78
N ASN A 131 12.77 -44.21 -20.11
CA ASN A 131 11.95 -45.11 -20.92
C ASN A 131 12.83 -46.00 -21.82
N THR A 132 12.33 -47.17 -22.20
CA THR A 132 13.11 -48.16 -22.94
C THR A 132 12.74 -48.29 -24.41
N ARG A 133 11.52 -47.89 -24.80
CA ARG A 133 10.95 -48.20 -26.12
C ARG A 133 10.46 -46.97 -26.88
N GLY A 134 9.64 -46.13 -26.27
CA GLY A 134 9.02 -44.99 -26.95
C GLY A 134 9.84 -43.69 -26.92
N THR A 135 9.15 -42.58 -27.10
CA THR A 135 9.72 -41.24 -27.13
C THR A 135 8.99 -40.31 -26.17
N LEU A 136 9.75 -39.63 -25.30
CA LEU A 136 9.27 -38.55 -24.43
C LEU A 136 9.37 -37.20 -25.16
N ILE A 137 8.31 -36.40 -25.07
CA ILE A 137 8.20 -35.13 -25.81
C ILE A 137 8.88 -33.98 -25.06
N TYR A 138 8.59 -33.82 -23.77
CA TYR A 138 9.07 -32.69 -22.97
C TYR A 138 10.51 -32.89 -22.50
N ARG A 139 11.41 -32.03 -22.96
CA ARG A 139 12.85 -32.00 -22.59
C ARG A 139 13.22 -30.84 -21.66
N GLN A 140 12.33 -29.87 -21.56
CA GLN A 140 12.45 -28.69 -20.71
C GLN A 140 11.22 -28.58 -19.82
N GLU A 141 11.29 -27.73 -18.82
CA GLU A 141 10.22 -27.52 -17.87
C GLU A 141 9.14 -26.66 -18.49
N GLU A 142 7.95 -27.23 -18.60
CA GLU A 142 6.78 -26.55 -19.13
C GLU A 142 5.71 -26.44 -18.03
N PRO A 143 4.94 -25.34 -17.98
CA PRO A 143 3.78 -25.22 -17.10
C PRO A 143 2.81 -26.39 -17.30
N VAL A 144 2.25 -26.91 -16.21
CA VAL A 144 1.15 -27.89 -16.30
C VAL A 144 -0.17 -27.13 -16.33
N ASP A 145 -0.77 -27.05 -17.51
CA ASP A 145 -2.00 -26.29 -17.73
C ASP A 145 -3.22 -27.17 -18.04
N ALA A 146 -4.34 -26.53 -18.37
CA ALA A 146 -5.60 -27.20 -18.63
C ALA A 146 -5.71 -27.86 -20.01
N TYR A 147 -4.71 -27.66 -20.89
CA TYR A 147 -4.66 -28.27 -22.20
C TYR A 147 -4.20 -29.73 -22.11
N GLN A 148 -4.54 -30.49 -23.14
CA GLN A 148 -4.16 -31.89 -23.24
C GLN A 148 -2.80 -32.01 -23.94
N ASP A 149 -1.77 -32.20 -23.14
CA ASP A 149 -0.37 -32.21 -23.53
C ASP A 149 0.12 -33.62 -23.86
N LEU A 150 0.72 -33.82 -25.03
CA LEU A 150 1.29 -35.12 -25.41
C LEU A 150 2.63 -35.34 -24.70
N VAL A 151 2.67 -36.27 -23.75
CA VAL A 151 3.86 -36.52 -22.93
C VAL A 151 4.74 -37.63 -23.50
N TYR A 152 4.13 -38.70 -24.01
CA TYR A 152 4.82 -39.89 -24.48
C TYR A 152 4.13 -40.50 -25.71
N THR A 153 4.93 -41.00 -26.66
CA THR A 153 4.48 -41.82 -27.79
C THR A 153 5.20 -43.16 -27.77
N SER A 154 4.46 -44.27 -27.83
CA SER A 154 5.06 -45.61 -27.86
C SER A 154 5.76 -45.92 -29.18
N ASN A 155 6.46 -47.05 -29.24
CA ASN A 155 6.87 -47.65 -30.50
C ASN A 155 5.67 -48.14 -31.33
N ALA A 156 5.91 -48.50 -32.59
CA ALA A 156 4.87 -48.91 -33.54
C ALA A 156 4.12 -50.19 -33.12
N THR A 157 4.76 -51.06 -32.35
CA THR A 157 4.20 -52.33 -31.87
C THR A 157 3.36 -52.17 -30.59
N GLY A 158 3.37 -50.99 -29.95
CA GLY A 158 2.53 -50.74 -28.79
C GLY A 158 2.95 -51.49 -27.54
N GLU A 159 4.22 -51.83 -27.41
CA GLU A 159 4.71 -52.61 -26.29
C GLU A 159 4.66 -51.81 -24.98
N SER A 160 4.46 -52.50 -23.87
CA SER A 160 4.54 -51.94 -22.52
C SER A 160 5.83 -51.12 -22.31
N ASP A 161 5.77 -49.99 -21.61
CA ASP A 161 6.95 -49.22 -21.23
C ASP A 161 6.72 -48.53 -19.88
N SER A 162 7.79 -48.03 -19.27
CA SER A 162 7.72 -47.21 -18.07
C SER A 162 8.60 -45.98 -18.25
N PHE A 163 8.18 -44.84 -17.72
CA PHE A 163 8.95 -43.60 -17.79
C PHE A 163 8.69 -42.73 -16.58
N GLN A 164 9.55 -41.74 -16.37
CA GLN A 164 9.50 -40.87 -15.20
C GLN A 164 9.20 -39.43 -15.61
N LEU A 165 8.23 -38.84 -14.93
CA LEU A 165 7.89 -37.42 -15.01
C LEU A 165 8.32 -36.74 -13.71
N VAL A 166 8.91 -35.56 -13.82
CA VAL A 166 9.29 -34.74 -12.67
C VAL A 166 8.41 -33.51 -12.66
N TYR A 167 7.69 -33.32 -11.56
CA TYR A 167 6.87 -32.15 -11.30
C TYR A 167 7.57 -31.24 -10.31
N THR A 168 7.50 -29.95 -10.53
CA THR A 168 8.20 -28.98 -9.70
C THR A 168 7.28 -27.85 -9.27
N ILE A 169 7.42 -27.43 -8.01
CA ILE A 169 6.83 -26.20 -7.49
C ILE A 169 7.93 -25.19 -7.19
N THR A 170 7.80 -23.99 -7.76
CA THR A 170 8.66 -22.85 -7.48
C THR A 170 7.84 -21.79 -6.73
N PRO A 171 8.02 -21.63 -5.40
CA PRO A 171 7.30 -20.61 -4.66
C PRO A 171 7.78 -19.21 -5.09
N LYS A 172 6.89 -18.22 -4.97
CA LYS A 172 7.18 -16.83 -5.34
C LYS A 172 7.02 -15.93 -4.13
N ASN A 173 7.88 -14.91 -4.02
CA ASN A 173 7.66 -13.82 -3.08
C ASN A 173 6.35 -13.12 -3.41
N GLY A 174 5.53 -12.87 -2.38
CA GLY A 174 4.23 -12.24 -2.56
C GLY A 174 3.07 -13.22 -2.81
N GLN A 175 3.32 -14.54 -2.87
CA GLN A 175 2.28 -15.56 -3.03
C GLN A 175 1.43 -15.67 -1.75
N ILE A 176 0.11 -15.84 -1.92
CA ILE A 176 -0.81 -16.02 -0.81
C ILE A 176 -0.46 -17.32 -0.06
N PRO A 177 -0.25 -17.28 1.27
CA PRO A 177 -0.02 -18.50 2.02
C PRO A 177 -1.28 -19.35 2.14
N GLY A 178 -1.08 -20.66 2.23
CA GLY A 178 -2.16 -21.61 2.43
C GLY A 178 -1.96 -22.93 1.69
N SER A 179 -2.94 -23.80 1.84
CA SER A 179 -2.99 -25.09 1.15
C SER A 179 -3.60 -24.93 -0.25
N TYR A 180 -2.88 -25.37 -1.26
CA TYR A 180 -3.33 -25.43 -2.65
C TYR A 180 -3.63 -26.87 -3.05
N TYR A 181 -4.80 -27.07 -3.65
CA TYR A 181 -5.29 -28.36 -4.11
C TYR A 181 -5.59 -28.30 -5.59
N GLY A 182 -5.13 -29.30 -6.33
CA GLY A 182 -5.40 -29.45 -7.76
C GLY A 182 -5.58 -30.91 -8.13
N ARG A 183 -6.01 -31.14 -9.37
CA ARG A 183 -6.16 -32.48 -9.95
C ARG A 183 -5.67 -32.47 -11.38
N MET A 184 -4.85 -33.45 -11.71
CA MET A 184 -4.44 -33.71 -13.08
C MET A 184 -4.81 -35.14 -13.49
N SER A 185 -4.90 -35.36 -14.78
CA SER A 185 -5.22 -36.65 -15.38
C SER A 185 -4.13 -37.04 -16.37
N LEU A 186 -3.73 -38.31 -16.31
CA LEU A 186 -2.94 -38.95 -17.36
C LEU A 186 -3.88 -39.82 -18.20
N ILE A 187 -3.86 -39.62 -19.51
CA ILE A 187 -4.80 -40.21 -20.45
C ILE A 187 -4.01 -41.06 -21.45
N LEU A 188 -4.17 -42.37 -21.36
CA LEU A 188 -3.60 -43.34 -22.30
C LEU A 188 -4.59 -43.56 -23.45
N VAL A 189 -4.16 -43.25 -24.68
CA VAL A 189 -4.97 -43.31 -25.90
C VAL A 189 -4.31 -44.25 -26.91
N PRO A 190 -5.00 -45.27 -27.42
CA PRO A 190 -4.47 -46.10 -28.49
C PRO A 190 -4.50 -45.36 -29.83
N VAL A 191 -3.54 -45.65 -30.71
CA VAL A 191 -3.51 -45.16 -32.09
C VAL A 191 -4.10 -46.25 -32.98
N ASP A 192 -5.18 -45.92 -33.69
CA ASP A 192 -5.84 -46.81 -34.66
C ASP A 192 -6.30 -48.17 -34.08
N ALA A 193 -6.72 -48.19 -32.81
CA ALA A 193 -7.38 -49.34 -32.18
C ALA A 193 -8.77 -48.97 -31.64
N VAL A 194 -9.68 -49.95 -31.57
CA VAL A 194 -11.08 -49.77 -31.10
C VAL A 194 -11.17 -49.82 -29.56
N LEU A 195 -10.06 -49.64 -28.85
CA LEU A 195 -10.02 -49.67 -27.39
C LEU A 195 -10.38 -48.29 -26.82
N SER A 196 -11.05 -48.29 -25.67
CA SER A 196 -11.32 -47.07 -24.93
C SER A 196 -10.04 -46.52 -24.30
N GLN A 197 -9.97 -45.19 -24.17
CA GLN A 197 -8.89 -44.55 -23.43
C GLN A 197 -8.92 -44.94 -21.95
N VAL A 198 -7.75 -44.99 -21.31
CA VAL A 198 -7.60 -45.23 -19.88
C VAL A 198 -7.17 -43.92 -19.22
N VAL A 199 -7.87 -43.52 -18.15
CA VAL A 199 -7.61 -42.26 -17.44
C VAL A 199 -7.21 -42.55 -16.00
N VAL A 200 -6.06 -42.05 -15.58
CA VAL A 200 -5.62 -42.06 -14.17
C VAL A 200 -5.61 -40.64 -13.64
N ASN A 201 -6.32 -40.42 -12.53
CA ASN A 201 -6.36 -39.12 -11.86
C ASN A 201 -5.33 -39.07 -10.73
N VAL A 202 -4.59 -37.97 -10.67
CA VAL A 202 -3.59 -37.68 -9.65
C VAL A 202 -4.00 -36.41 -8.91
N GLN A 203 -4.13 -36.48 -7.59
CA GLN A 203 -4.32 -35.27 -6.77
C GLN A 203 -2.97 -34.59 -6.58
N VAL A 204 -2.96 -33.26 -6.61
CA VAL A 204 -1.78 -32.45 -6.38
C VAL A 204 -2.01 -31.58 -5.16
N TYR A 205 -1.08 -31.62 -4.21
CA TYR A 205 -1.14 -30.89 -2.95
C TYR A 205 0.19 -30.20 -2.64
N VAL A 206 0.10 -28.92 -2.31
CA VAL A 206 1.21 -28.13 -1.79
C VAL A 206 0.70 -27.18 -0.72
N GLU A 207 1.47 -26.99 0.34
CA GLU A 207 1.23 -25.98 1.35
C GLU A 207 2.28 -24.89 1.19
N LEU A 208 1.85 -23.66 0.96
CA LEU A 208 2.73 -22.51 0.93
C LEU A 208 2.67 -21.85 2.31
N ALA A 209 3.80 -21.86 3.01
CA ALA A 209 3.92 -21.15 4.27
C ALA A 209 3.76 -19.64 4.03
N ALA A 210 3.27 -18.94 5.06
CA ALA A 210 3.48 -17.49 5.12
C ALA A 210 4.98 -17.26 5.02
N GLY A 211 5.43 -16.62 3.94
CA GLY A 211 6.75 -15.98 3.96
C GLY A 211 6.85 -15.14 5.20
N GLY A 212 8.07 -15.02 5.74
CA GLY A 212 8.32 -14.45 7.07
C GLY A 212 7.34 -13.34 7.43
N SER A 213 6.79 -13.41 8.65
CA SER A 213 5.74 -12.53 9.20
C SER A 213 5.70 -11.18 8.48
N ALA A 214 4.60 -10.89 7.78
CA ALA A 214 4.42 -9.66 7.03
C ALA A 214 4.99 -8.48 7.81
N THR A 215 5.96 -7.79 7.22
CA THR A 215 6.65 -6.69 7.87
C THR A 215 6.10 -5.39 7.33
N VAL A 216 5.92 -4.44 8.24
CA VAL A 216 5.53 -3.08 7.88
C VAL A 216 6.68 -2.18 8.30
N GLU A 217 7.23 -1.46 7.35
CA GLU A 217 8.24 -0.43 7.60
C GLU A 217 7.58 0.94 7.53
N ILE A 218 7.80 1.76 8.57
CA ILE A 218 7.35 3.15 8.62
C ILE A 218 8.59 4.00 8.87
N ALA A 219 8.96 4.81 7.88
CA ALA A 219 10.15 5.65 7.93
C ALA A 219 9.83 7.07 7.47
N THR A 220 10.41 8.08 8.11
CA THR A 220 10.32 9.45 7.61
C THR A 220 11.37 9.69 6.53
N SER A 221 11.16 10.68 5.65
CA SER A 221 12.16 11.09 4.66
C SER A 221 13.47 11.61 5.29
N SER A 222 13.45 12.02 6.56
CA SER A 222 14.64 12.40 7.33
C SER A 222 15.39 11.21 7.94
N GLY A 223 14.78 10.02 7.97
CA GLY A 223 15.28 8.84 8.68
C GLY A 223 15.17 8.92 10.22
N SER A 224 14.60 10.00 10.75
CA SER A 224 14.37 10.19 12.19
C SER A 224 12.90 9.96 12.57
N ASP A 225 12.61 9.82 13.86
CA ASP A 225 11.22 9.73 14.36
C ASP A 225 10.57 11.11 14.53
N ARG A 226 11.00 12.10 13.72
CA ARG A 226 10.57 13.49 13.81
C ARG A 226 10.04 14.01 12.48
N LEU A 227 8.93 14.75 12.57
CA LEU A 227 8.37 15.56 11.50
C LEU A 227 8.56 17.03 11.86
N VAL A 228 9.51 17.69 11.19
CA VAL A 228 9.87 19.07 11.48
C VAL A 228 9.45 19.96 10.31
N ILE A 229 8.77 21.07 10.62
CA ILE A 229 8.53 22.16 9.67
C ILE A 229 9.03 23.46 10.32
N ASP A 230 10.04 24.08 9.73
CA ASP A 230 10.61 25.35 10.20
C ASP A 230 10.33 26.45 9.17
N THR A 231 9.73 27.56 9.60
CA THR A 231 9.40 28.66 8.69
C THR A 231 10.61 29.46 8.22
N LYS A 232 11.77 29.35 8.88
CA LYS A 232 13.01 30.04 8.46
C LYS A 232 13.51 29.58 7.10
N ASP A 233 13.24 28.33 6.76
CA ASP A 233 13.67 27.72 5.51
C ASP A 233 12.63 27.89 4.38
N LEU A 234 11.48 28.50 4.67
CA LEU A 234 10.39 28.66 3.72
C LEU A 234 10.55 29.95 2.91
N ARG A 235 10.40 29.80 1.59
CA ARG A 235 10.35 30.94 0.67
C ARG A 235 8.91 31.22 0.29
N VAL A 236 8.47 32.45 0.48
CA VAL A 236 7.13 32.89 0.04
C VAL A 236 7.21 33.28 -1.44
N THR A 237 6.40 32.65 -2.27
CA THR A 237 6.22 33.00 -3.69
C THR A 237 4.77 33.36 -3.97
N LYS A 238 4.49 33.84 -5.19
CA LYS A 238 3.11 34.14 -5.61
C LYS A 238 2.23 32.89 -5.64
N GLU A 239 2.82 31.71 -5.85
CA GLU A 239 2.12 30.43 -5.97
C GLU A 239 1.96 29.69 -4.63
N GLY A 240 2.65 30.13 -3.58
CA GLY A 240 2.55 29.57 -2.24
C GLY A 240 3.86 29.60 -1.47
N LEU A 241 4.06 28.63 -0.58
CA LEU A 241 5.35 28.39 0.06
C LEU A 241 6.14 27.39 -0.79
N GLU A 242 7.41 27.69 -1.03
CA GLU A 242 8.39 26.75 -1.59
C GLU A 242 9.27 26.18 -0.46
N GLY A 243 9.51 24.89 -0.52
CA GLY A 243 10.30 24.15 0.47
C GLY A 243 10.25 22.65 0.26
N THR A 244 11.07 21.92 1.02
CA THR A 244 10.98 20.47 1.13
C THR A 244 10.03 20.12 2.26
N TRP A 245 9.01 19.33 1.96
CA TRP A 245 7.99 18.95 2.93
C TRP A 245 8.36 17.62 3.59
N PRO A 246 8.17 17.46 4.90
CA PRO A 246 8.43 16.18 5.55
C PRO A 246 7.48 15.12 5.00
N GLN A 247 8.02 13.93 4.78
CA GLN A 247 7.29 12.80 4.25
C GLN A 247 7.41 11.60 5.19
N VAL A 248 6.40 10.76 5.19
CA VAL A 248 6.44 9.43 5.80
C VAL A 248 6.16 8.39 4.72
N HIS A 249 7.07 7.43 4.59
CA HIS A 249 6.96 6.29 3.71
C HIS A 249 6.52 5.07 4.53
N ILE A 250 5.48 4.41 4.05
CA ILE A 250 4.94 3.19 4.63
C ILE A 250 5.04 2.10 3.59
N LYS A 251 5.81 1.06 3.88
CA LYS A 251 6.00 -0.10 3.02
C LYS A 251 5.46 -1.34 3.70
N VAL A 252 4.55 -2.04 3.03
CA VAL A 252 4.00 -3.30 3.49
C VAL A 252 4.56 -4.43 2.63
N TYR A 253 5.31 -5.35 3.26
CA TYR A 253 5.98 -6.44 2.58
C TYR A 253 5.20 -7.74 2.68
N GLY A 254 4.87 -8.33 1.51
CA GLY A 254 4.16 -9.60 1.38
C GLY A 254 2.64 -9.49 1.54
N PRO A 255 1.86 -10.47 1.06
CA PRO A 255 0.42 -10.52 1.26
C PRO A 255 0.11 -10.84 2.72
N LEU A 256 -0.71 -10.00 3.34
CA LEU A 256 -1.23 -10.23 4.69
C LEU A 256 -2.31 -11.31 4.75
N GLY A 257 -2.80 -11.78 3.59
CA GLY A 257 -3.87 -12.77 3.47
C GLY A 257 -5.25 -12.23 3.84
N THR A 258 -5.35 -10.93 4.07
CA THR A 258 -6.52 -10.21 4.57
C THR A 258 -6.32 -8.72 4.29
N SER A 259 -7.39 -7.95 4.14
CA SER A 259 -7.25 -6.50 3.99
C SER A 259 -6.64 -5.85 5.23
N TYR A 260 -5.95 -4.74 4.99
CA TYR A 260 -5.43 -3.87 6.02
C TYR A 260 -5.76 -2.40 5.71
N ARG A 261 -5.72 -1.59 6.76
CA ARG A 261 -5.95 -0.14 6.68
C ARG A 261 -4.84 0.60 7.39
N ILE A 262 -4.47 1.74 6.81
CA ILE A 262 -3.48 2.66 7.38
C ILE A 262 -4.22 3.88 7.92
N TYR A 263 -3.93 4.25 9.15
CA TYR A 263 -4.49 5.42 9.81
C TYR A 263 -3.40 6.35 10.35
N GLN A 264 -3.73 7.63 10.47
CA GLN A 264 -2.96 8.60 11.23
C GLN A 264 -3.83 9.23 12.32
N ALA A 265 -3.27 9.45 13.51
CA ALA A 265 -3.97 10.13 14.60
C ALA A 265 -3.02 10.98 15.46
N LEU A 266 -3.48 12.10 15.98
CA LEU A 266 -2.75 12.85 17.01
C LEU A 266 -3.05 12.23 18.39
N GLU A 267 -2.02 11.96 19.17
CA GLU A 267 -2.17 11.28 20.48
C GLU A 267 -3.02 12.07 21.47
N GLU A 268 -2.84 13.39 21.49
CA GLU A 268 -3.57 14.31 22.38
C GLU A 268 -4.63 15.12 21.62
N GLY A 269 -4.86 14.80 20.34
CA GLY A 269 -5.80 15.50 19.47
C GLY A 269 -5.33 16.89 19.01
N ASP A 270 -4.27 17.46 19.58
CA ASP A 270 -3.76 18.78 19.23
C ASP A 270 -2.23 18.83 19.18
N ILE A 271 -1.73 19.92 18.59
CA ILE A 271 -0.33 20.33 18.59
C ILE A 271 -0.30 21.68 19.29
N SER A 272 0.49 21.83 20.34
CA SER A 272 0.46 23.03 21.18
C SER A 272 1.86 23.54 21.51
N SER A 273 1.95 24.84 21.81
CA SER A 273 3.17 25.45 22.32
C SER A 273 3.31 25.25 23.83
N ALA A 274 4.52 25.46 24.35
CA ALA A 274 4.78 25.40 25.79
C ALA A 274 3.94 26.41 26.61
N ASP A 275 3.50 27.49 25.97
CA ASP A 275 2.67 28.53 26.57
C ASP A 275 1.15 28.21 26.49
N GLY A 276 0.79 27.03 25.97
CA GLY A 276 -0.59 26.54 25.90
C GLY A 276 -1.41 27.00 24.69
N TYR A 277 -0.76 27.57 23.66
CA TYR A 277 -1.44 27.92 22.41
C TYR A 277 -1.54 26.72 21.50
N ASN A 278 -2.74 26.42 21.03
CA ASN A 278 -2.97 25.37 20.04
C ASN A 278 -2.66 25.88 18.64
N PHE A 279 -1.96 25.06 17.87
CA PHE A 279 -1.69 25.29 16.47
C PHE A 279 -2.95 25.01 15.63
N ASP A 280 -3.24 25.86 14.64
CA ASP A 280 -4.31 25.60 13.67
C ASP A 280 -3.92 24.50 12.67
N LEU A 281 -4.35 23.27 12.95
CA LEU A 281 -4.08 22.09 12.13
C LEU A 281 -4.64 22.18 10.69
N GLU A 282 -5.54 23.13 10.39
CA GLU A 282 -6.00 23.35 9.01
C GLU A 282 -4.91 23.95 8.11
N LYS A 283 -3.89 24.57 8.70
CA LYS A 283 -2.75 25.16 7.99
C LYS A 283 -1.72 24.14 7.51
N VAL A 284 -1.94 22.85 7.74
CA VAL A 284 -1.10 21.78 7.20
C VAL A 284 -1.96 20.84 6.36
N SER A 285 -1.78 20.91 5.04
CA SER A 285 -2.36 19.96 4.11
C SER A 285 -1.62 18.63 4.17
N VAL A 286 -2.35 17.53 4.15
CA VAL A 286 -1.82 16.18 4.12
C VAL A 286 -2.17 15.57 2.77
N LEU A 287 -1.12 15.25 2.00
CA LEU A 287 -1.23 14.65 0.68
C LEU A 287 -0.84 13.19 0.79
N PHE A 288 -1.61 12.32 0.15
CA PHE A 288 -1.38 10.89 0.10
C PHE A 288 -1.05 10.50 -1.35
N ASP A 289 0.01 9.73 -1.54
CA ASP A 289 0.42 9.18 -2.83
C ASP A 289 0.84 7.70 -2.72
N GLY A 290 0.89 6.99 -3.84
CA GLY A 290 1.19 5.55 -3.92
C GLY A 290 -0.07 4.68 -3.87
N GLY A 291 -0.01 3.55 -3.19
CA GLY A 291 -1.18 2.71 -2.94
C GLY A 291 -1.70 1.95 -4.18
N ARG A 292 -0.81 1.41 -5.02
CA ARG A 292 -1.16 0.83 -6.35
C ARG A 292 -2.06 -0.40 -6.27
N GLN A 293 -2.10 -1.07 -5.11
CA GLN A 293 -2.86 -2.30 -4.88
C GLN A 293 -4.13 -2.06 -4.04
N GLY A 294 -4.45 -0.81 -3.72
CA GLY A 294 -5.61 -0.47 -2.89
C GLY A 294 -6.22 0.88 -3.24
N MET A 295 -6.89 1.48 -2.26
CA MET A 295 -7.55 2.78 -2.39
C MET A 295 -6.91 3.76 -1.42
N ILE A 296 -6.36 4.83 -1.97
CA ILE A 296 -5.83 5.95 -1.20
C ILE A 296 -6.96 6.94 -0.89
N SER A 297 -6.91 7.54 0.29
CA SER A 297 -7.89 8.55 0.69
C SER A 297 -7.67 9.86 -0.06
N ALA A 298 -8.72 10.69 -0.14
CA ALA A 298 -8.59 12.02 -0.71
C ALA A 298 -7.64 12.89 0.13
N PRO A 299 -6.95 13.88 -0.50
CA PRO A 299 -6.19 14.89 0.23
C PRO A 299 -7.03 15.57 1.30
N ALA A 300 -6.39 15.95 2.41
CA ALA A 300 -7.07 16.49 3.58
C ALA A 300 -6.15 17.47 4.33
N THR A 301 -6.53 17.87 5.54
CA THR A 301 -5.69 18.64 6.45
C THR A 301 -5.33 17.81 7.69
N LEU A 302 -4.30 18.24 8.43
CA LEU A 302 -3.84 17.55 9.64
C LEU A 302 -4.91 17.53 10.73
N LYS A 303 -5.91 18.40 10.66
CA LYS A 303 -7.11 18.37 11.53
C LYS A 303 -7.83 17.02 11.49
N GLY A 304 -7.81 16.30 10.36
CA GLY A 304 -8.39 14.96 10.27
C GLY A 304 -7.80 13.97 11.27
N ALA A 305 -6.51 14.13 11.61
CA ALA A 305 -5.82 13.28 12.57
C ALA A 305 -6.35 13.42 14.01
N ARG A 306 -7.17 14.43 14.33
CA ARG A 306 -7.88 14.52 15.63
C ARG A 306 -8.80 13.33 15.89
N GLN A 307 -9.38 12.76 14.83
CA GLN A 307 -10.40 11.69 14.90
C GLN A 307 -9.93 10.41 14.23
N ARG A 308 -8.61 10.17 14.19
CA ARG A 308 -8.00 9.00 13.55
C ARG A 308 -8.41 8.87 12.08
N GLN A 309 -7.66 9.55 11.23
CA GLN A 309 -7.93 9.67 9.81
C GLN A 309 -7.47 8.43 9.04
N LEU A 310 -8.35 7.92 8.16
CA LEU A 310 -7.98 6.89 7.19
C LEU A 310 -7.04 7.50 6.13
N VAL A 311 -5.94 6.81 5.86
CA VAL A 311 -4.96 7.15 4.83
C VAL A 311 -5.15 6.25 3.63
N TYR A 312 -5.23 4.94 3.86
CA TYR A 312 -5.25 3.92 2.80
C TYR A 312 -6.02 2.67 3.23
N SER A 313 -6.67 2.00 2.28
CA SER A 313 -7.25 0.67 2.45
C SER A 313 -6.75 -0.26 1.35
N SER A 314 -6.22 -1.43 1.74
CA SER A 314 -5.72 -2.41 0.79
C SER A 314 -6.84 -3.16 0.07
N ASN A 315 -6.47 -3.93 -0.96
CA ASN A 315 -7.36 -4.98 -1.48
C ASN A 315 -7.67 -6.06 -0.42
N PRO A 316 -8.72 -6.88 -0.63
CA PRO A 316 -9.10 -7.96 0.30
C PRO A 316 -8.00 -8.99 0.61
N GLN A 317 -6.99 -9.10 -0.26
CA GLN A 317 -5.88 -10.04 -0.13
C GLN A 317 -4.73 -9.49 0.71
N GLY A 318 -4.74 -8.18 1.02
CA GLY A 318 -3.67 -7.51 1.74
C GLY A 318 -2.36 -7.50 0.98
N ALA A 319 -2.40 -7.30 -0.33
CA ALA A 319 -1.20 -7.28 -1.16
C ALA A 319 -0.20 -6.21 -0.68
N SER A 320 1.07 -6.47 -0.94
CA SER A 320 2.15 -5.52 -0.67
C SER A 320 1.92 -4.19 -1.39
N ASP A 321 2.17 -3.09 -0.70
CA ASP A 321 2.01 -1.75 -1.26
C ASP A 321 2.98 -0.75 -0.62
N GLU A 322 3.12 0.40 -1.26
CA GLU A 322 3.94 1.52 -0.80
C GLU A 322 3.11 2.81 -0.82
N ILE A 323 3.07 3.49 0.32
CA ILE A 323 2.30 4.70 0.54
C ILE A 323 3.24 5.81 1.02
N THR A 324 3.08 7.00 0.47
CA THR A 324 3.79 8.20 0.95
C THR A 324 2.78 9.23 1.45
N ILE A 325 3.01 9.73 2.67
CA ILE A 325 2.24 10.81 3.28
C ILE A 325 3.13 12.06 3.30
N THR A 326 2.68 13.15 2.68
CA THR A 326 3.41 14.44 2.66
C THR A 326 2.64 15.49 3.47
N TYR A 327 3.33 16.17 4.40
CA TYR A 327 2.74 17.24 5.21
C TYR A 327 3.19 18.60 4.68
N LYS A 328 2.29 19.28 3.97
CA LYS A 328 2.56 20.55 3.28
C LYS A 328 1.92 21.73 4.02
N PRO A 329 2.70 22.70 4.53
CA PRO A 329 2.15 23.91 5.14
C PRO A 329 1.43 24.79 4.11
N SER A 330 0.36 25.45 4.53
CA SER A 330 -0.35 26.48 3.77
C SER A 330 0.42 27.80 3.80
N ARG A 331 0.05 28.76 2.95
CA ARG A 331 0.68 30.10 2.93
C ARG A 331 0.62 30.81 4.29
N ASP A 332 -0.47 30.61 5.01
CA ASP A 332 -0.75 31.28 6.28
C ASP A 332 -0.13 30.54 7.49
N PHE A 333 0.56 29.42 7.26
CA PHE A 333 1.32 28.69 8.27
C PHE A 333 2.32 29.61 8.99
N ARG A 334 3.01 30.50 8.25
CA ARG A 334 3.96 31.45 8.83
C ARG A 334 3.31 32.53 9.70
N LEU A 335 2.01 32.77 9.51
CA LEU A 335 1.24 33.78 10.23
C LEU A 335 0.64 33.24 11.53
N GLU A 336 0.80 31.94 11.80
CA GLU A 336 0.59 31.42 13.15
C GLU A 336 1.47 32.15 14.15
N ARG A 337 1.00 32.21 15.40
CA ARG A 337 1.76 32.86 16.46
C ARG A 337 3.15 32.23 16.54
N SER A 338 4.18 33.06 16.52
CA SER A 338 5.57 32.60 16.60
C SER A 338 5.84 31.78 17.85
N GLY A 339 6.69 30.77 17.70
CA GLY A 339 7.00 29.83 18.76
C GLY A 339 7.20 28.41 18.24
N LEU A 340 7.52 27.52 19.18
CA LEU A 340 7.68 26.09 18.92
C LEU A 340 6.42 25.37 19.38
N TYR A 341 5.77 24.68 18.45
CA TYR A 341 4.64 23.82 18.73
C TYR A 341 5.05 22.36 18.63
N ARG A 342 4.57 21.55 19.58
CA ARG A 342 4.89 20.13 19.68
C ARG A 342 3.63 19.28 19.80
N GLY A 343 3.72 18.07 19.27
CA GLY A 343 2.72 17.03 19.46
C GLY A 343 3.26 15.67 19.04
N ARG A 344 2.42 14.65 19.14
CA ARG A 344 2.76 13.28 18.78
C ARG A 344 1.75 12.76 17.76
N LEU A 345 2.25 12.37 16.59
CA LEU A 345 1.47 11.76 15.53
C LEU A 345 1.71 10.26 15.54
N ILE A 346 0.64 9.48 15.56
CA ILE A 346 0.70 8.03 15.57
C ILE A 346 0.18 7.51 14.24
N LEU A 347 0.97 6.67 13.61
CA LEU A 347 0.59 5.90 12.43
C LEU A 347 0.27 4.47 12.85
N TYR A 348 -0.89 3.98 12.40
CA TYR A 348 -1.37 2.63 12.64
C TYR A 348 -1.49 1.90 11.31
N VAL A 349 -1.04 0.65 11.29
CA VAL A 349 -1.38 -0.29 10.23
C VAL A 349 -2.13 -1.43 10.87
N GLU A 350 -3.39 -1.59 10.50
CA GLU A 350 -4.29 -2.57 11.11
C GLU A 350 -4.84 -3.56 10.10
N SER A 351 -4.92 -4.83 10.48
CA SER A 351 -5.57 -5.91 9.75
C SER A 351 -7.08 -5.95 10.04
N ASP A 352 -7.89 -6.28 9.04
CA ASP A 352 -9.33 -6.51 9.20
C ASP A 352 -9.67 -7.89 9.82
N GLN A 353 -8.69 -8.68 10.29
CA GLN A 353 -8.98 -9.98 10.92
C GLN A 353 -9.66 -9.83 12.28
N VAL A 354 -10.80 -10.52 12.42
CA VAL A 354 -11.67 -10.48 13.61
C VAL A 354 -11.06 -11.18 14.84
N ASN A 355 -10.06 -12.05 14.67
CA ASN A 355 -9.55 -12.96 15.71
C ASN A 355 -8.05 -12.82 16.04
N ALA A 356 -7.34 -11.85 15.45
CA ALA A 356 -5.92 -11.59 15.71
C ALA A 356 -5.73 -10.19 16.32
N SER A 357 -4.54 -9.91 16.86
CA SER A 357 -4.19 -8.52 17.23
C SER A 357 -4.35 -7.66 15.98
N PRO A 358 -5.30 -6.71 15.94
CA PRO A 358 -5.59 -5.96 14.73
C PRO A 358 -4.39 -5.10 14.33
N GLU A 359 -3.54 -4.69 15.27
CA GLU A 359 -2.37 -3.86 15.01
C GLU A 359 -1.20 -4.68 14.43
N LEU A 360 -0.88 -4.43 13.15
CA LEU A 360 0.29 -4.99 12.45
C LEU A 360 1.54 -4.15 12.71
N ALA A 361 1.39 -2.83 12.79
CA ALA A 361 2.45 -1.91 13.18
C ALA A 361 1.88 -0.61 13.74
N LYS A 362 2.66 -0.02 14.64
CA LYS A 362 2.42 1.30 15.22
C LYS A 362 3.72 2.07 15.29
N LYS A 363 3.70 3.31 14.80
CA LYS A 363 4.85 4.22 14.88
C LYS A 363 4.39 5.57 15.40
N THR A 364 5.01 6.03 16.48
CA THR A 364 4.83 7.39 17.00
C THR A 364 5.94 8.28 16.44
N LEU A 365 5.56 9.45 15.94
CA LEU A 365 6.44 10.48 15.42
C LEU A 365 6.25 11.75 16.26
N ASP A 366 7.37 12.36 16.68
CA ASP A 366 7.34 13.69 17.28
C ASP A 366 7.11 14.72 16.17
N VAL A 367 6.12 15.59 16.34
CA VAL A 367 5.84 16.67 15.40
C VAL A 367 6.33 17.98 16.02
N GLU A 368 7.17 18.71 15.29
CA GLU A 368 7.68 20.03 15.69
C GLU A 368 7.42 21.06 14.59
N PHE A 369 6.63 22.08 14.91
CA PHE A 369 6.43 23.25 14.05
C PHE A 369 7.13 24.44 14.68
N ASN A 370 8.18 24.93 14.01
CA ASN A 370 8.94 26.09 14.45
C ASN A 370 8.52 27.30 13.63
N ILE A 371 7.70 28.17 14.23
CA ILE A 371 7.21 29.38 13.59
C ILE A 371 8.10 30.56 14.00
N ALA A 372 8.87 31.05 13.04
CA ALA A 372 9.77 32.18 13.22
C ALA A 372 8.98 33.47 13.53
N PRO A 373 9.54 34.35 14.38
CA PRO A 373 8.96 35.65 14.65
C PRO A 373 8.98 36.52 13.38
N ILE A 374 7.85 37.15 13.09
CA ILE A 374 7.65 38.18 12.08
C ILE A 374 7.24 39.45 12.83
N PHE A 375 7.93 40.56 12.57
CA PHE A 375 7.63 41.86 13.15
C PHE A 375 8.17 42.96 12.25
N ASP A 376 7.48 43.17 11.13
CA ASP A 376 7.91 44.05 10.05
C ASP A 376 6.93 45.20 9.86
N ILE A 377 7.45 46.36 9.46
CA ILE A 377 6.68 47.55 9.09
C ILE A 377 7.02 47.95 7.66
N HIS A 378 5.99 48.09 6.84
CA HIS A 378 6.08 48.62 5.48
C HIS A 378 5.32 49.93 5.41
N VAL A 379 5.92 50.92 4.76
CA VAL A 379 5.29 52.23 4.58
C VAL A 379 5.32 52.57 3.11
N TYR A 380 4.18 53.01 2.58
CA TYR A 380 4.02 53.40 1.19
C TYR A 380 3.46 54.82 1.10
N SER A 381 3.96 55.57 0.12
CA SER A 381 3.40 56.84 -0.30
C SER A 381 3.10 56.75 -1.79
N GLN A 382 1.83 56.87 -2.18
CA GLN A 382 1.39 56.80 -3.58
C GLN A 382 1.97 55.57 -4.30
N ASP A 383 1.75 54.38 -3.74
CA ASP A 383 2.22 53.08 -4.26
C ASP A 383 3.74 52.89 -4.33
N THR A 384 4.53 53.84 -3.79
CA THR A 384 5.99 53.73 -3.72
C THR A 384 6.43 53.47 -2.29
N GLU A 385 7.30 52.47 -2.08
CA GLU A 385 7.84 52.15 -0.77
C GLU A 385 8.68 53.32 -0.22
N GLY A 386 8.46 53.66 1.04
CA GLY A 386 9.08 54.77 1.74
C GLY A 386 8.09 55.86 2.17
N VAL A 387 8.62 56.83 2.91
CA VAL A 387 7.85 57.98 3.38
C VAL A 387 8.11 59.17 2.46
N ALA A 388 7.07 59.67 1.80
CA ALA A 388 7.13 60.90 1.04
C ALA A 388 5.88 61.74 1.30
N LEU A 389 6.06 62.90 1.93
CA LEU A 389 4.98 63.88 2.02
C LEU A 389 5.14 64.91 0.92
N ASN A 390 4.13 65.03 0.06
CA ASN A 390 4.14 65.99 -1.03
C ASN A 390 2.84 66.79 -1.06
N PHE A 391 2.94 68.06 -0.65
CA PHE A 391 1.83 69.02 -0.72
C PHE A 391 1.88 69.88 -1.99
N GLY A 392 2.93 69.73 -2.82
CA GLY A 392 3.24 70.61 -3.94
C GLY A 392 3.56 72.04 -3.49
N ASN A 393 3.37 72.99 -4.40
CA ASN A 393 3.49 74.41 -4.08
C ASN A 393 2.22 74.88 -3.36
N VAL A 394 2.36 75.32 -2.11
CA VAL A 394 1.23 75.71 -1.26
C VAL A 394 1.19 77.21 -1.05
N SER A 395 -0.01 77.79 -1.02
CA SER A 395 -0.26 79.20 -0.68
C SER A 395 -1.61 79.35 0.02
N PHE A 396 -1.85 80.48 0.69
CA PHE A 396 -3.15 80.73 1.33
C PHE A 396 -4.33 80.66 0.33
N LYS A 397 -4.08 80.91 -0.96
CA LYS A 397 -5.09 80.85 -2.03
C LYS A 397 -5.42 79.44 -2.49
N SER A 398 -4.52 78.47 -2.27
CA SER A 398 -4.72 77.09 -2.74
C SER A 398 -5.62 76.26 -1.82
N GLY A 399 -6.01 76.81 -0.66
CA GLY A 399 -6.73 76.08 0.38
C GLY A 399 -5.88 74.98 1.03
N PRO A 400 -6.48 74.18 1.92
CA PRO A 400 -5.81 73.04 2.55
C PRO A 400 -5.37 72.00 1.53
N LYS A 401 -4.20 71.41 1.74
CA LYS A 401 -3.67 70.28 0.96
C LYS A 401 -3.51 69.06 1.86
N SER A 402 -3.80 67.88 1.33
CA SER A 402 -3.59 66.61 2.04
C SER A 402 -2.53 65.75 1.35
N SER A 403 -1.85 64.92 2.13
CA SER A 403 -0.92 63.87 1.69
C SER A 403 -1.13 62.65 2.58
N GLU A 404 -0.99 61.45 2.04
CA GLU A 404 -1.28 60.21 2.76
C GLU A 404 -0.09 59.26 2.71
N ASN A 405 0.14 58.56 3.82
CA ASN A 405 1.01 57.39 3.87
C ASN A 405 0.18 56.18 4.30
N GLU A 406 0.39 55.05 3.63
CA GLU A 406 -0.17 53.75 4.01
C GLU A 406 0.87 52.99 4.83
N ILE A 407 0.45 52.43 5.96
CA ILE A 407 1.32 51.68 6.88
C ILE A 407 0.74 50.28 7.04
N PHE A 408 1.59 49.28 6.83
CA PHE A 408 1.30 47.87 7.04
C PHE A 408 2.26 47.35 8.10
N VAL A 409 1.73 46.79 9.19
CA VAL A 409 2.51 46.03 10.16
C VAL A 409 2.13 44.57 10.01
N GLU A 410 3.10 43.74 9.61
CA GLU A 410 2.95 42.29 9.59
C GLU A 410 3.61 41.72 10.85
N THR A 411 2.83 41.02 11.66
CA THR A 411 3.32 40.43 12.90
C THR A 411 2.61 39.14 13.23
N ASN A 412 3.37 38.21 13.79
CA ASN A 412 2.87 36.98 14.41
C ASN A 412 3.38 36.82 15.86
N MET A 413 3.87 37.91 16.47
CA MET A 413 4.51 37.86 17.79
C MET A 413 3.52 37.51 18.93
N GLY A 414 2.22 37.74 18.70
CA GLY A 414 1.20 37.56 19.74
C GLY A 414 1.39 38.52 20.92
N LYS A 415 1.96 39.71 20.66
CA LYS A 415 2.32 40.72 21.65
C LYS A 415 1.88 42.11 21.19
N PRO A 416 1.32 42.94 22.08
CA PRO A 416 0.93 44.29 21.74
C PRO A 416 2.12 45.11 21.23
N TYR A 417 1.84 46.08 20.37
CA TYR A 417 2.82 47.00 19.82
C TYR A 417 2.23 48.37 19.58
N THR A 418 3.12 49.35 19.41
CA THR A 418 2.79 50.71 19.05
C THR A 418 3.48 51.11 17.77
N ILE A 419 2.80 51.92 16.96
CA ILE A 419 3.39 52.61 15.81
C ILE A 419 3.77 54.01 16.27
N VAL A 420 5.06 54.32 16.18
CA VAL A 420 5.64 55.59 16.56
C VAL A 420 6.02 56.35 15.30
N GLN A 421 5.51 57.56 15.19
CA GLN A 421 5.93 58.53 14.19
C GLN A 421 7.06 59.38 14.78
N ARG A 422 8.18 59.45 14.07
CA ARG A 422 9.30 60.32 14.40
C ARG A 422 9.37 61.48 13.41
N VAL A 423 9.24 62.70 13.89
CA VAL A 423 9.34 63.93 13.11
C VAL A 423 10.64 64.63 13.47
N SER A 424 11.58 64.74 12.52
CA SER A 424 12.93 65.22 12.83
C SER A 424 13.06 66.74 12.95
N SER A 425 12.11 67.48 12.36
CA SER A 425 12.11 68.94 12.35
C SER A 425 10.72 69.47 12.04
N PRO A 426 10.38 70.70 12.46
CA PRO A 426 9.17 71.37 11.98
C PRO A 426 9.21 71.51 10.46
N MET A 427 8.03 71.70 9.87
CA MET A 427 7.88 71.89 8.44
C MET A 427 8.45 73.27 8.03
N VAL A 428 9.47 73.25 7.17
CA VAL A 428 10.21 74.44 6.71
C VAL A 428 10.28 74.52 5.19
N ASP A 429 10.31 75.75 4.66
CA ASP A 429 10.61 75.98 3.25
C ASP A 429 12.12 76.12 2.98
N GLY A 430 12.51 76.28 1.72
CA GLY A 430 13.91 76.46 1.31
C GLY A 430 14.59 77.73 1.85
N GLN A 431 13.84 78.64 2.47
CA GLN A 431 14.35 79.88 3.08
C GLN A 431 14.35 79.79 4.63
N GLY A 432 13.93 78.65 5.20
CA GLY A 432 13.86 78.41 6.63
C GLY A 432 12.62 78.98 7.31
N ASN A 433 11.60 79.45 6.57
CA ASN A 433 10.34 79.86 7.18
C ASN A 433 9.60 78.62 7.69
N LYS A 434 9.11 78.68 8.93
CA LYS A 434 8.41 77.56 9.59
C LYS A 434 6.90 77.69 9.45
N ILE A 435 6.21 76.58 9.25
CA ILE A 435 4.76 76.49 9.40
C ILE A 435 4.39 76.37 10.88
N PRO A 436 3.38 77.11 11.39
CA PRO A 436 2.85 76.91 12.73
C PRO A 436 2.35 75.47 12.93
N ALA A 437 2.60 74.87 14.10
CA ALA A 437 2.26 73.47 14.33
C ALA A 437 0.75 73.19 14.18
N GLU A 438 -0.11 74.14 14.54
CA GLU A 438 -1.56 73.99 14.36
C GLU A 438 -2.04 73.98 12.90
N ASP A 439 -1.20 74.41 11.96
CA ASP A 439 -1.51 74.47 10.54
C ASP A 439 -1.06 73.20 9.79
N PHE A 440 -0.24 72.36 10.43
CA PHE A 440 0.19 71.05 9.93
C PHE A 440 -0.30 69.95 10.87
N VAL A 441 -1.41 69.33 10.49
CA VAL A 441 -2.14 68.36 11.31
C VAL A 441 -2.17 66.97 10.66
N MET A 442 -2.40 65.95 11.46
CA MET A 442 -2.52 64.55 11.02
C MET A 442 -3.69 63.85 11.69
N LYS A 443 -4.20 62.80 11.04
CA LYS A 443 -5.08 61.80 11.65
C LYS A 443 -4.81 60.41 11.07
N VAL A 444 -5.23 59.37 11.79
CA VAL A 444 -5.19 57.98 11.35
C VAL A 444 -6.60 57.56 10.92
N LYS A 445 -6.72 56.95 9.74
CA LYS A 445 -7.98 56.45 9.17
C LYS A 445 -7.79 55.10 8.51
N ASP A 446 -8.89 54.50 8.06
CA ASP A 446 -8.92 53.24 7.30
C ASP A 446 -8.13 52.11 8.01
N VAL A 447 -8.35 51.98 9.32
CA VAL A 447 -7.67 50.98 10.16
C VAL A 447 -8.33 49.62 9.96
N GLU A 448 -7.60 48.69 9.36
CA GLU A 448 -7.98 47.30 9.08
C GLU A 448 -7.12 46.36 9.93
N THR A 449 -7.74 45.63 10.86
CA THR A 449 -7.07 44.66 11.73
C THR A 449 -8.07 43.65 12.27
N ASP A 450 -7.59 42.47 12.66
CA ASP A 450 -8.39 41.38 13.21
C ASP A 450 -8.74 41.57 14.70
N GLU A 451 -8.23 42.63 15.35
CA GLU A 451 -8.54 42.95 16.74
C GLU A 451 -9.00 44.40 16.91
N VAL A 452 -9.62 44.71 18.05
CA VAL A 452 -9.93 46.11 18.40
C VAL A 452 -8.65 46.80 18.87
N PRO A 453 -8.19 47.87 18.21
CA PRO A 453 -7.01 48.63 18.65
C PRO A 453 -7.22 49.23 20.04
N LYS A 454 -6.16 49.32 20.83
CA LYS A 454 -6.20 50.01 22.14
C LYS A 454 -6.40 51.52 21.98
N SER A 455 -5.74 52.14 21.00
CA SER A 455 -5.92 53.57 20.69
C SER A 455 -5.33 53.93 19.32
N TYR A 456 -5.87 54.99 18.71
CA TYR A 456 -5.27 55.66 17.55
C TYR A 456 -5.84 57.08 17.42
N ILE A 457 -5.17 57.93 16.65
CA ILE A 457 -5.53 59.34 16.49
C ILE A 457 -6.70 59.47 15.49
N GLN A 458 -7.94 59.58 15.99
CA GLN A 458 -9.14 59.66 15.15
C GLN A 458 -9.40 61.05 14.56
N GLU A 459 -9.07 62.10 15.31
CA GLU A 459 -9.28 63.50 14.91
C GLU A 459 -7.97 64.15 14.46
N PHE A 460 -8.07 65.25 13.71
CA PHE A 460 -6.88 65.99 13.31
C PHE A 460 -6.18 66.61 14.52
N VAL A 461 -4.92 66.23 14.74
CA VAL A 461 -4.05 66.78 15.78
C VAL A 461 -2.79 67.39 15.18
N PRO A 462 -2.20 68.43 15.79
CA PRO A 462 -0.94 69.01 15.35
C PRO A 462 0.19 67.97 15.29
N VAL A 463 0.96 67.99 14.20
CA VAL A 463 2.16 67.15 14.06
C VAL A 463 3.27 67.77 14.91
N LYS A 464 3.65 67.09 16.00
CA LYS A 464 4.69 67.54 16.92
C LYS A 464 6.06 67.01 16.52
N GLU A 465 7.09 67.81 16.75
CA GLU A 465 8.48 67.37 16.64
C GLU A 465 8.80 66.29 17.69
N GLY A 466 9.65 65.34 17.33
CA GLY A 466 10.00 64.20 18.18
C GLY A 466 9.17 62.95 17.88
N GLU A 467 9.01 62.10 18.89
CA GLU A 467 8.31 60.81 18.79
C GLU A 467 6.87 60.95 19.27
N ASN A 468 5.93 60.48 18.45
CA ASN A 468 4.51 60.47 18.77
C ASN A 468 3.93 59.09 18.47
N THR A 469 3.27 58.48 19.45
CA THR A 469 2.49 57.26 19.22
C THR A 469 1.23 57.63 18.45
N ILE A 470 1.04 57.00 17.30
CA ILE A 470 -0.11 57.27 16.41
C ILE A 470 -1.16 56.14 16.46
N PHE A 471 -0.73 54.95 16.86
CA PHE A 471 -1.52 53.74 16.95
C PHE A 471 -0.95 52.82 18.03
N SER A 472 -1.82 52.18 18.80
CA SER A 472 -1.51 51.10 19.75
C SER A 472 -2.40 49.90 19.44
N SER A 473 -1.80 48.74 19.21
CA SER A 473 -2.54 47.50 18.94
C SER A 473 -3.35 47.05 20.15
N GLY A 474 -4.24 46.08 19.94
CA GLY A 474 -4.92 45.39 21.03
C GLY A 474 -3.99 44.39 21.74
N PRO A 475 -4.53 43.62 22.70
CA PRO A 475 -3.78 42.65 23.50
C PRO A 475 -3.13 41.51 22.70
N SER A 476 -3.68 41.14 21.54
CA SER A 476 -3.15 40.05 20.71
C SER A 476 -1.99 40.51 19.82
N GLY A 477 -1.90 41.82 19.54
CA GLY A 477 -0.87 42.35 18.67
C GLY A 477 -1.07 41.91 17.23
N ALA A 478 -2.31 41.98 16.74
CA ALA A 478 -2.65 41.57 15.39
C ALA A 478 -2.00 42.50 14.36
N SER A 479 -1.76 41.97 13.16
CA SER A 479 -1.33 42.78 12.02
C SER A 479 -2.34 43.91 11.75
N VAL A 480 -1.85 45.05 11.24
CA VAL A 480 -2.70 46.21 10.92
C VAL A 480 -2.30 46.81 9.58
N HIS A 481 -3.31 47.25 8.84
CA HIS A 481 -3.17 48.17 7.72
C HIS A 481 -3.91 49.46 8.07
N LEU A 482 -3.25 50.62 7.92
CA LEU A 482 -3.87 51.91 8.21
C LEU A 482 -3.32 53.02 7.32
N LYS A 483 -4.06 54.13 7.23
CA LYS A 483 -3.62 55.34 6.53
C LYS A 483 -3.41 56.50 7.49
N VAL A 484 -2.30 57.21 7.32
CA VAL A 484 -2.04 58.47 8.01
C VAL A 484 -2.28 59.61 7.04
N GLU A 485 -3.37 60.37 7.24
CA GLU A 485 -3.68 61.56 6.45
C GLU A 485 -3.08 62.78 7.12
N TYR A 486 -2.17 63.44 6.41
CA TYR A 486 -1.61 64.73 6.77
C TYR A 486 -2.34 65.85 6.04
N ARG A 487 -2.55 66.97 6.71
CA ARG A 487 -3.17 68.16 6.13
C ARG A 487 -2.38 69.41 6.49
N LEU A 488 -2.11 70.22 5.47
CA LEU A 488 -1.43 71.50 5.58
C LEU A 488 -2.37 72.63 5.18
N THR A 489 -2.54 73.63 6.05
CA THR A 489 -3.38 74.82 5.81
C THR A 489 -2.54 76.08 5.86
N MET A 490 -2.47 76.83 4.77
CA MET A 490 -1.67 78.06 4.71
C MET A 490 -2.47 79.27 5.16
N ARG A 491 -1.95 80.04 6.11
CA ARG A 491 -2.56 81.32 6.54
C ARG A 491 -2.18 82.49 5.62
N PRO A 492 -2.93 83.61 5.61
CA PRO A 492 -2.60 84.79 4.79
C PRO A 492 -1.18 85.32 4.99
N GLU A 493 -0.64 85.22 6.20
CA GLU A 493 0.71 85.63 6.58
C GLU A 493 1.81 84.61 6.24
N SER A 494 1.43 83.37 5.91
CA SER A 494 2.39 82.32 5.55
C SER A 494 2.93 82.54 4.14
N LYS A 495 4.24 82.42 3.97
CA LYS A 495 4.86 82.54 2.64
C LYS A 495 4.51 81.34 1.77
N ALA A 496 4.19 81.59 0.50
CA ALA A 496 4.00 80.50 -0.44
C ALA A 496 5.33 79.80 -0.72
N GLY A 497 5.32 78.48 -0.88
CA GLY A 497 6.54 77.73 -1.14
C GLY A 497 6.36 76.22 -1.06
N ASN A 498 7.48 75.53 -1.26
CA ASN A 498 7.58 74.09 -1.08
C ASN A 498 8.10 73.82 0.33
N TYR A 499 7.21 73.35 1.19
CA TYR A 499 7.53 73.00 2.56
C TYR A 499 7.83 71.52 2.67
N ASN A 500 8.85 71.17 3.45
CA ASN A 500 9.19 69.79 3.72
C ASN A 500 9.49 69.56 5.21
N THR A 501 9.35 68.31 5.61
CA THR A 501 9.81 67.76 6.89
C THR A 501 10.18 66.30 6.64
N ARG A 502 11.02 65.71 7.50
CA ARG A 502 11.30 64.28 7.46
C ARG A 502 10.49 63.58 8.53
N ILE A 503 9.67 62.64 8.08
CA ILE A 503 8.89 61.76 8.94
C ILE A 503 9.40 60.33 8.73
N GLY A 504 9.62 59.63 9.83
CA GLY A 504 9.84 58.19 9.85
C GLY A 504 8.79 57.51 10.70
N TYR A 505 8.57 56.23 10.45
CA TYR A 505 7.74 55.38 11.29
C TYR A 505 8.57 54.22 11.79
N SER A 506 8.29 53.82 13.03
CA SER A 506 8.85 52.62 13.64
C SER A 506 7.76 51.88 14.39
N VAL A 507 7.89 50.57 14.47
CA VAL A 507 7.04 49.72 15.30
C VAL A 507 7.83 49.27 16.53
N VAL A 508 7.20 49.30 17.70
CA VAL A 508 7.83 48.97 18.99
C VAL A 508 6.90 48.01 19.74
N LEU A 509 7.44 46.92 20.29
CA LEU A 509 6.68 46.02 21.16
C LEU A 509 6.44 46.70 22.51
N ASP A 510 5.21 46.64 23.02
CA ASP A 510 4.79 47.22 24.29
C ASP A 510 5.21 46.39 25.52
#